data_AF-A0AA87INR2-F1
#
_entry.id   AF-A0AA87INR2-F1
#
_cell.length_a   1.000
_cell.length_b   1.000
_cell.length_c   1.000
_cell.angle_alpha   90.00
_cell.angle_beta   90.00
_cell.angle_gamma   90.00
#
_symmetry.space_group_name_H-M   'P 1'
#
loop_
_entity.id
_entity.type
_entity.pdbx_description
1 polymer ?
#
loop_
_entity_poly.entity_id
_entity_poly.type
_entity_poly.pdbx_seq_one_letter_code
_entity_poly.pdbx_strand_id
1 'polypeptide(L)' 'MISLMKNTKWVFVLYSLAALLAMVGIGLAVGLRSVLGIFAAILVLCLIMGMGFKKKKEMREAGLL' A
#
# COMPACT_ATOMS: atom_id res chain seq x y z
N MET A 1 17.81 -23.93 -5.12
CA MET A 1 18.16 -22.62 -5.70
C MET A 1 17.01 -21.63 -5.46
N ILE A 2 16.70 -21.32 -4.20
CA ILE A 2 15.72 -20.29 -3.81
C ILE A 2 16.46 -19.44 -2.76
N SER A 3 17.37 -18.59 -3.25
CA SER A 3 18.03 -17.61 -2.41
C SER A 3 17.10 -16.41 -2.34
N LEU A 4 16.34 -16.34 -1.25
CA LEU A 4 15.62 -15.18 -0.75
C LEU A 4 16.38 -13.89 -1.09
N MET A 5 15.79 -13.11 -2.01
CA MET A 5 16.36 -11.88 -2.53
C MET A 5 16.50 -10.88 -1.37
N LYS A 6 17.74 -10.79 -0.92
CA LYS A 6 18.25 -9.92 0.13
C LYS A 6 18.00 -8.45 -0.26
N ASN A 7 17.56 -7.67 0.72
CA ASN A 7 17.58 -6.21 0.76
C ASN A 7 16.41 -5.46 0.07
N THR A 8 15.41 -5.13 0.88
CA THR A 8 14.75 -3.81 0.88
C THR A 8 13.66 -3.56 -0.16
N LYS A 9 13.79 -4.03 -1.41
CA LYS A 9 12.81 -3.77 -2.47
C LYS A 9 11.50 -4.58 -2.32
N TRP A 10 11.53 -5.72 -1.63
CA TRP A 10 10.36 -6.61 -1.49
C TRP A 10 9.23 -6.01 -0.63
N VAL A 11 9.58 -5.14 0.32
CA VAL A 11 8.61 -4.40 1.14
C VAL A 11 7.75 -3.48 0.28
N PHE A 12 8.29 -2.88 -0.78
CA PHE A 12 7.48 -2.07 -1.71
C PHE A 12 6.45 -2.89 -2.48
N VAL A 13 6.78 -4.14 -2.82
CA VAL A 13 5.84 -5.04 -3.51
C VAL A 13 4.63 -5.32 -2.60
N LEU A 14 4.87 -5.59 -1.32
CA LEU A 14 3.80 -5.73 -0.32
C LEU A 14 2.94 -4.46 -0.19
N TYR A 15 3.56 -3.27 -0.12
CA TYR A 15 2.80 -2.02 -0.09
C TYR A 15 1.99 -1.77 -1.37
N SER A 16 2.53 -2.10 -2.54
CA SER A 16 1.81 -1.95 -3.82
C SER A 16 0.64 -2.93 -3.92
N LEU A 17 0.79 -4.15 -3.40
CA LEU A 17 -0.27 -5.14 -3.33
C LEU A 17 -1.37 -4.71 -2.35
N ALA A 18 -0.98 -4.17 -1.19
CA ALA A 18 -1.93 -3.61 -0.22
C ALA A 18 -2.71 -2.42 -0.81
N ALA A 19 -2.04 -1.53 -1.56
CA ALA A 19 -2.70 -0.41 -2.24
C ALA A 19 -3.67 -0.90 -3.32
N LEU A 20 -3.31 -1.95 -4.07
CA LEU A 20 -4.18 -2.59 -5.05
C LEU A 20 -5.43 -3.19 -4.39
N LEU A 21 -5.28 -3.90 -3.26
CA LEU A 21 -6.42 -4.40 -2.49
C LEU A 21 -7.32 -3.28 -1.98
N ALA A 22 -6.75 -2.15 -1.54
CA ALA A 22 -7.53 -0.98 -1.15
C ALA A 22 -8.31 -0.37 -2.33
N MET A 23 -7.70 -0.28 -3.53
CA MET A 23 -8.40 0.17 -4.74
C MET A 23 -9.56 -0.76 -5.13
N VAL A 24 -9.39 -2.08 -5.00
CA VAL A 24 -10.48 -3.06 -5.20
C VAL A 24 -11.59 -2.85 -4.17
N GLY A 25 -11.23 -2.60 -2.90
CA GLY A 25 -12.18 -2.27 -1.84
C GLY A 25 -13.00 -1.00 -2.12
N ILE A 26 -12.37 0.03 -2.69
CA ILE A 26 -13.09 1.24 -3.16
C ILE A 26 -14.09 0.85 -4.25
N GLY A 27 -13.68 0.06 -5.25
CA GLY A 27 -14.56 -0.41 -6.32
C GLY A 27 -15.79 -1.16 -5.80
N LEU A 28 -15.59 -2.03 -4.80
CA LEU A 28 -16.69 -2.73 -4.12
C LEU A 28 -17.61 -1.76 -3.37
N ALA A 29 -17.05 -0.82 -2.61
CA ALA A 29 -17.84 0.16 -1.88
C ALA A 29 -18.67 1.08 -2.80
N VAL A 30 -18.12 1.45 -3.96
CA VAL A 30 -18.82 2.19 -5.01
C VAL A 30 -19.93 1.34 -5.62
N GLY A 31 -19.67 0.06 -5.90
CA GLY A 31 -20.67 -0.88 -6.41
C GLY A 31 -21.85 -1.08 -5.45
N LEU A 32 -21.59 -1.09 -4.13
CA LEU A 32 -22.63 -1.13 -3.10
C LEU A 32 -23.34 0.23 -2.89
N ARG A 33 -22.97 1.30 -3.61
CA ARG A 33 -23.47 2.67 -3.44
C ARG A 33 -23.40 3.17 -1.99
N SER A 34 -22.45 2.66 -1.20
CA SER A 34 -22.30 3.03 0.21
C SER A 34 -21.36 4.21 0.34
N VAL A 35 -21.92 5.40 0.58
CA VAL A 35 -21.14 6.63 0.78
C VAL A 35 -20.14 6.46 1.93
N LEU A 36 -20.57 5.86 3.06
CA LEU A 36 -19.69 5.56 4.18
C LEU A 36 -18.56 4.59 3.79
N GLY A 37 -18.86 3.56 3.00
CA GLY A 37 -17.86 2.61 2.51
C GLY A 37 -16.80 3.29 1.64
N ILE A 38 -17.20 4.25 0.80
CA ILE A 38 -16.28 5.01 -0.07
C ILE A 38 -15.32 5.85 0.78
N PHE A 39 -15.84 6.62 1.75
CA PHE A 39 -14.99 7.43 2.64
C PHE A 39 -14.04 6.57 3.47
N ALA A 40 -14.52 5.44 4.02
CA ALA A 40 -13.67 4.51 4.75
C ALA A 40 -12.56 3.94 3.86
N ALA A 41 -12.87 3.53 2.64
CA ALA A 41 -11.90 2.96 1.71
C ALA A 41 -10.86 3.99 1.22
N ILE A 42 -11.26 5.25 1.00
CA ILE A 42 -10.31 6.36 0.74
C ILE A 42 -9.36 6.56 1.92
N LEU A 43 -9.89 6.53 3.15
CA LEU A 43 -9.09 6.71 4.36
C LEU A 43 -8.07 5.57 4.52
N VAL A 44 -8.47 4.32 4.25
CA VAL A 44 -7.57 3.15 4.20
C VAL A 44 -6.50 3.32 3.13
N LEU A 45 -6.86 3.81 1.94
CA LEU A 45 -5.91 4.03 0.85
C LEU A 45 -4.86 5.11 1.23
N CYS A 46 -5.30 6.21 1.84
CA CYS A 46 -4.41 7.24 2.38
C CYS A 46 -3.45 6.69 3.44
N LEU A 47 -3.91 5.81 4.34
CA LEU A 47 -3.06 5.18 5.35
C LEU A 47 -2.00 4.26 4.71
N ILE A 48 -2.39 3.44 3.73
CA ILE A 48 -1.47 2.53 3.04
C ILE A 48 -0.42 3.33 2.25
N MET A 49 -0.82 4.36 1.52
CA MET A 49 0.11 5.23 0.82
C MET A 49 1.03 5.97 1.80
N GLY A 50 0.49 6.55 2.87
CA GLY A 50 1.27 7.24 3.90
C GLY A 50 2.33 6.34 4.54
N MET A 51 1.98 5.09 4.87
CA MET A 51 2.94 4.10 5.36
C MET A 51 3.99 3.73 4.29
N GLY A 52 3.58 3.56 3.03
CA GLY A 52 4.49 3.31 1.92
C GLY A 52 5.49 4.45 1.70
N PHE A 53 5.05 5.70 1.81
CA PHE A 53 5.92 6.88 1.74
C PHE A 53 6.88 6.96 2.93
N LYS A 54 6.40 6.66 4.14
CA LYS A 54 7.25 6.61 5.33
C LYS A 54 8.36 5.57 5.19
N LYS A 55 8.05 4.37 4.71
CA LYS A 55 9.07 3.36 4.40
C LYS A 55 9.99 3.75 3.25
N LYS A 56 9.47 4.43 2.22
CA LYS A 56 10.32 5.01 1.16
C LYS A 56 11.33 6.03 1.71
N LYS A 57 10.93 6.85 2.68
CA LYS A 57 11.81 7.81 3.35
C LYS A 57 12.89 7.10 4.18
N GLU A 58 12.50 6.12 4.99
CA GLU A 58 13.44 5.32 5.80
C GLU A 58 14.49 4.59 4.96
N MET A 59 14.09 4.05 3.80
CA MET A 59 15.03 3.39 2.87
C MET A 59 16.01 4.37 2.19
N ARG A 60 15.60 5.62 1.97
CA ARG A 60 16.50 6.68 1.48
C ARG A 60 17.49 7.10 2.57
N GLU A 61 17.03 7.26 3.80
CA GLU A 61 17.87 7.62 4.95
C GLU A 61 18.88 6.51 5.27
N ALA A 62 18.51 5.24 5.05
CA ALA A 62 19.40 4.09 5.18
C ALA A 62 20.35 3.87 3.97
N GLY A 63 20.34 4.75 2.96
CA GLY A 63 21.22 4.65 1.77
C GLY A 63 20.89 3.49 0.82
N LEU A 64 19.70 2.88 0.97
CA LEU A 64 19.22 1.77 0.13
C LEU A 64 18.45 2.26 -1.13
N LEU A 65 18.29 3.58 -1.28
CA LEU A 65 17.65 4.30 -2.38
C LEU A 65 18.30 5.66 -2.60
#